data_AF-A0A6B3NQP5-F1
#
_entry.id   AF-A0A6B3NQP5-F1
#
_cell.length_a   1.000
_cell.length_b   1.000
_cell.length_c   1.000
_cell.angle_alpha   90.00
_cell.angle_beta   90.00
_cell.angle_gamma   90.00
#
_symmetry.space_group_name_H-M   'P 1'
#
loop_
_entity.id
_entity.type
_entity.pdbx_description
1 polymer ?
#
loop_
_entity_poly.entity_id
_entity_poly.type
_entity_poly.pdbx_seq_one_letter_code
_entity_poly.pdbx_strand_id
1 'polypeptide(L)' 'MKHILYKGQLVAWKDDRGFGFIKPDDGGKEVFLHISTLKGADRRPK' A
#
# COMPACT_ATOMS: atom_id res chain seq x y z
N MET A 1 -9.06 16.10 15.32
CA MET A 1 -9.16 14.63 15.14
C MET A 1 -7.75 14.07 15.06
N LYS A 2 -7.39 13.06 15.87
CA LYS A 2 -6.07 12.42 15.79
C LYS A 2 -6.10 11.46 14.60
N HIS A 3 -5.25 11.69 13.59
CA HIS A 3 -5.05 10.71 12.54
C HIS A 3 -4.32 9.52 13.15
N ILE A 4 -4.93 8.34 13.12
CA ILE A 4 -4.25 7.09 13.47
C ILE A 4 -3.38 6.73 12.27
N LEU A 5 -2.07 6.62 12.51
CA LEU A 5 -1.12 6.16 11.50
C LEU A 5 -1.07 4.63 11.56
N TYR A 6 -1.46 3.99 10.47
CA TYR A 6 -1.29 2.55 10.27
C TYR A 6 0.01 2.30 9.50
N LYS A 7 0.77 1.29 9.92
CA LYS A 7 2.03 0.88 9.30
C LYS A 7 1.92 -0.56 8.80
N GLY A 8 2.68 -0.86 7.77
CA GLY A 8 2.73 -2.17 7.15
C GLY A 8 3.73 -2.20 6.01
N GLN A 9 4.01 -3.40 5.52
CA GLN A 9 4.95 -3.64 4.43
C GLN A 9 4.19 -4.01 3.15
N LEU A 10 4.60 -3.45 2.00
CA LEU A 10 4.14 -3.93 0.71
C LEU A 10 4.71 -5.33 0.46
N VAL A 11 3.84 -6.34 0.43
CA VAL A 11 4.23 -7.75 0.30
C VAL A 11 4.02 -8.30 -1.11
N ALA A 12 3.21 -7.63 -1.92
CA ALA A 12 3.03 -7.97 -3.33
C ALA A 12 2.80 -6.70 -4.15
N TRP A 13 3.51 -6.58 -5.28
CA TRP A 13 3.27 -5.55 -6.29
C TRP A 13 3.13 -6.19 -7.66
N LYS A 14 2.07 -5.84 -8.38
CA LYS A 14 1.80 -6.26 -9.76
C LYS A 14 1.90 -5.03 -10.66
N ASP A 15 3.11 -4.80 -11.15
CA ASP A 15 3.46 -3.56 -11.85
C ASP A 15 2.70 -3.37 -13.17
N ASP A 16 2.49 -4.47 -13.90
CA ASP A 16 1.70 -4.54 -15.13
C ASP A 16 0.26 -4.05 -14.92
N ARG A 17 -0.31 -4.31 -13.74
CA ARG A 17 -1.68 -3.96 -13.37
C ARG A 17 -1.79 -2.78 -12.40
N GLY A 18 -0.67 -2.24 -11.91
CA GLY A 18 -0.64 -1.07 -11.04
C GLY A 18 -1.29 -1.28 -9.66
N PHE A 19 -1.24 -2.48 -9.09
CA PHE A 19 -1.78 -2.74 -7.75
C PHE A 19 -0.95 -3.70 -6.92
N GLY A 20 -1.19 -3.71 -5.62
CA GLY A 20 -0.51 -4.57 -4.67
C GLY A 20 -1.26 -4.73 -3.35
N PHE A 21 -0.58 -5.39 -2.42
CA PHE A 21 -1.10 -5.67 -1.08
C PHE A 21 -0.07 -5.28 -0.02
N ILE A 22 -0.56 -4.59 1.01
CA ILE A 22 0.20 -4.24 2.21
C ILE A 22 -0.20 -5.19 3.31
N LYS A 23 0.77 -5.84 3.95
CA LYS A 23 0.57 -6.57 5.21
C LYS A 23 0.71 -5.59 6.37
N PRO A 24 -0.35 -5.33 7.16
CA PRO A 24 -0.26 -4.47 8.34
C PRO A 24 0.65 -5.05 9.42
N ASP A 25 1.33 -4.18 10.16
CA ASP A 25 2.20 -4.59 11.28
C ASP A 25 1.41 -5.15 12.47
N ASP A 26 0.12 -4.80 12.58
CA ASP A 26 -0.78 -5.27 13.64
C ASP A 26 -1.33 -6.69 13.41
N GLY A 27 -0.89 -7.37 12.35
CA GLY A 27 -1.34 -8.73 12.01
C GLY A 27 -2.74 -8.78 11.39
N GLY A 28 -3.32 -7.64 11.05
CA GLY A 28 -4.57 -7.54 10.31
C GLY A 28 -4.51 -8.16 8.92
N LYS A 29 -5.66 -8.18 8.24
CA LYS A 29 -5.77 -8.66 6.86
C LYS A 29 -4.95 -7.77 5.92
N GLU A 30 -4.48 -8.37 4.83
CA GLU A 30 -3.82 -7.61 3.77
C GLU A 30 -4.73 -6.52 3.20
N VAL A 31 -4.15 -5.35 3.00
CA VAL A 31 -4.83 -4.15 2.51
C VAL A 31 -4.47 -3.95 1.05
N PHE A 32 -5.48 -3.83 0.20
CA PHE A 32 -5.30 -3.55 -1.22
C PHE A 32 -4.85 -2.11 -1.46
N LEU A 33 -3.88 -1.93 -2.37
CA LEU A 33 -3.38 -0.64 -2.83
C LEU A 33 -3.42 -0.59 -4.36
N HIS A 34 -3.98 0.48 -4.93
CA HIS A 34 -3.92 0.76 -6.37
C HIS A 34 -3.13 2.04 -6.63
N ILE A 35 -2.34 2.08 -7.71
CA ILE A 35 -1.43 3.21 -7.99
C ILE A 35 -2.16 4.55 -8.10
N SER A 36 -3.41 4.56 -8.53
CA SER A 36 -4.20 5.81 -8.65
C SER A 36 -4.43 6.53 -7.31
N THR A 37 -4.24 5.85 -6.18
CA THR A 37 -4.38 6.47 -4.84
C THR A 37 -3.10 7.15 -4.39
N LEU A 38 -1.96 6.86 -5.01
CA LEU A 38 -0.66 7.45 -4.68
C LEU A 38 -0.49 8.80 -5.38
N LYS A 39 -1.03 9.86 -4.77
CA LYS A 39 -0.87 11.23 -5.28
C LYS A 39 0.58 11.70 -5.09
N GLY A 40 1.23 12.13 -6.17
CA GLY A 40 2.60 12.68 -6.12
C GLY A 40 3.71 11.62 -6.01
N ALA A 41 3.40 10.34 -6.24
CA ALA A 41 4.44 9.33 -6.37
C ALA A 41 5.07 9.40 -7.77
N ASP A 42 6.29 9.92 -7.85
CA ASP A 42 7.06 9.97 -9.11
C ASP A 42 7.54 8.58 -9.57
N ARG A 43 7.40 7.57 -8.70
CA ARG A 43 7.90 6.21 -8.93
C ARG A 43 6.90 5.18 -8.45
N ARG A 44 6.84 4.07 -9.18
CA ARG A 44 6.08 2.90 -8.78
C ARG A 44 6.73 2.23 -7.56
N PRO A 45 5.94 1.62 -6.66
CA PRO A 45 6.48 0.80 -5.59
C PRO A 45 7.38 -0.33 -6.13
N LYS A 46 8.41 -0.70 -5.37
CA LYS A 46 9.31 -1.82 -5.66
C LYS A 46 9.39 -2.76 -4.48
#